data_AF-A0A7W8C7L8-F1
#
_entry.id   AF-A0A7W8C7L8-F1
#
_cell.length_a   1.000
_cell.length_b   1.000
_cell.length_c   1.000
_cell.angle_alpha   90.00
_cell.angle_beta   90.00
_cell.angle_gamma   90.00
#
_symmetry.space_group_name_H-M   'P 1'
#
loop_
_entity.id
_entity.type
_entity.pdbx_description
1 polymer ?
#
loop_
_entity_poly.entity_id
_entity_poly.type
_entity_poly.pdbx_seq_one_letter_code
_entity_poly.pdbx_strand_id
1 'polypeptide(L)' 'MQVSSGAFPRYARNPGTGESHATATVLRPADQTVYHDASRPSAVILPTLA' A
#
# COMPACT_ATOMS: atom_id res chain seq x y z
N MET A 1 14.33 -3.42 -0.20
CA MET A 1 12.98 -3.06 0.30
C MET A 1 12.01 -3.05 -0.86
N GLN A 2 10.77 -3.48 -0.65
CA GLN A 2 9.71 -3.47 -1.67
C GLN A 2 8.51 -2.71 -1.13
N VAL A 3 7.93 -1.84 -1.96
CA VAL A 3 6.68 -1.13 -1.69
C VAL A 3 5.67 -1.57 -2.75
N SER A 4 4.49 -1.99 -2.32
CA SER A 4 3.40 -2.48 -3.16
C SER A 4 2.06 -2.14 -2.50
N SER A 5 1.00 -1.96 -3.29
CA SER A 5 -0.37 -1.75 -2.80
C SER A 5 -1.10 -3.06 -2.44
N GLY A 6 -0.41 -4.20 -2.47
CA GLY A 6 -0.98 -5.49 -2.09
C GLY A 6 0.07 -6.58 -1.90
N ALA A 7 -0.35 -7.66 -1.22
CA ALA A 7 0.43 -8.88 -1.02
C ALA A 7 -0.52 -10.10 -0.88
N PHE A 8 -1.46 -10.25 -1.82
CA PHE A 8 -2.33 -11.42 -1.89
C PHE A 8 -1.50 -12.69 -2.17
N PRO A 9 -1.82 -13.86 -1.56
CA PRO A 9 -2.97 -14.15 -0.71
C PRO A 9 -2.77 -13.86 0.79
N ARG A 10 -1.61 -13.37 1.20
CA ARG A 10 -1.31 -13.11 2.63
C ARG A 10 -2.28 -12.11 3.26
N TYR A 11 -2.66 -11.08 2.50
CA TYR A 11 -3.71 -10.13 2.88
C TYR A 11 -4.81 -10.12 1.81
N ALA A 12 -6.06 -9.96 2.24
CA ALA A 12 -7.17 -9.76 1.33
C ALA A 12 -6.91 -8.52 0.46
N ARG A 13 -7.24 -8.62 -0.83
CA ARG A 13 -7.08 -7.49 -1.76
C ARG A 13 -7.97 -6.32 -1.33
N ASN A 14 -7.47 -5.09 -1.46
CA ASN A 14 -8.30 -3.90 -1.37
C ASN A 14 -9.12 -3.78 -2.67
N PRO A 15 -10.47 -3.75 -2.62
CA PRO A 15 -11.32 -3.59 -3.80
C PRO A 15 -11.13 -2.25 -4.53
N GLY A 16 -10.59 -1.24 -3.85
CA GLY A 16 -10.35 0.09 -4.40
C GLY A 16 -11.59 0.96 -4.48
N THR A 17 -12.77 0.47 -4.05
CA THR A 17 -14.07 1.17 -4.17
C THR A 17 -14.47 1.96 -2.92
N GLY A 18 -13.98 1.55 -1.74
CA GLY A 18 -14.41 2.06 -0.43
C GLY A 18 -15.56 1.26 0.20
N GLU A 19 -16.10 0.27 -0.51
CA GLU A 19 -17.08 -0.68 0.02
C GLU A 19 -16.43 -1.64 1.02
N SER A 20 -17.25 -2.35 1.80
CA SER A 20 -16.78 -3.36 2.76
C SER A 20 -15.93 -4.43 2.08
N HIS A 21 -14.72 -4.67 2.59
CA HIS A 21 -13.82 -5.72 2.08
C HIS A 21 -14.46 -7.12 2.11
N ALA A 22 -15.40 -7.37 3.03
CA ALA A 22 -16.03 -8.69 3.19
C ALA A 22 -17.06 -9.00 2.10
N THR A 23 -17.68 -7.98 1.49
CA THR A 23 -18.83 -8.15 0.59
C THR A 23 -18.64 -7.51 -0.78
N ALA A 24 -17.61 -6.67 -0.96
CA ALA A 24 -17.34 -6.02 -2.23
C ALA A 24 -17.04 -7.05 -3.34
N THR A 25 -17.77 -6.96 -4.44
CA THR A 25 -17.59 -7.78 -5.64
C THR A 25 -16.97 -7.00 -6.79
N VAL A 26 -17.11 -5.68 -6.79
CA VAL A 26 -16.57 -4.77 -7.80
C VAL A 26 -15.14 -4.39 -7.44
N LEU A 27 -14.27 -4.37 -8.45
CA LEU A 27 -12.90 -3.87 -8.32
C LEU A 27 -12.74 -2.58 -9.10
N ARG A 28 -12.07 -1.61 -8.48
CA ARG A 28 -11.66 -0.38 -9.14
C ARG A 28 -10.12 -0.28 -9.10
N PRO A 29 -9.44 -0.22 -10.25
CA PRO A 29 -8.00 0.01 -10.27
C PRO A 29 -7.68 1.38 -9.66
N ALA A 30 -6.52 1.49 -9.04
CA ALA A 30 -6.09 2.73 -8.43
C ALA A 30 -4.63 3.00 -8.79
N ASP A 31 -4.38 4.18 -9.36
CA ASP A 31 -3.03 4.66 -9.63
C ASP A 31 -2.35 5.03 -8.31
N GLN A 32 -1.24 4.35 -8.03
CA GLN A 32 -0.46 4.58 -6.82
C GLN A 32 0.78 5.37 -7.18
N THR A 33 1.12 6.37 -6.36
CA THR A 33 2.35 7.14 -6.52
C THR A 33 3.09 7.17 -5.19
N VAL A 34 4.36 6.78 -5.22
CA VAL A 34 5.27 6.93 -4.08
C VAL A 34 6.09 8.18 -4.34
N TYR A 35 5.85 9.24 -3.57
CA TYR A 35 6.69 10.42 -3.61
C TYR A 35 7.93 10.20 -2.75
N HIS A 36 9.08 10.58 -3.27
CA HIS A 36 10.32 10.62 -2.51
C HIS A 36 11.17 11.78 -3.02
N ASP A 37 11.17 12.86 -2.27
CA ASP A 37 11.94 14.07 -2.56
C ASP A 37 12.29 14.79 -1.24
N ALA A 38 13.08 15.86 -1.31
CA ALA A 38 13.49 16.59 -0.10
C ALA A 38 12.31 17.15 0.72
N SER A 39 11.20 17.50 0.06
CA SER A 39 9.97 17.95 0.72
C SER A 39 9.07 16.79 1.18
N ARG A 40 9.26 15.58 0.62
CA ARG A 40 8.51 14.35 0.93
C ARG A 40 9.49 13.18 1.14
N PRO A 41 10.28 13.17 2.22
CA PRO A 41 11.38 12.23 2.39
C PRO A 41 10.88 10.85 2.86
N SER A 42 10.14 10.12 2.04
CA SER A 42 9.72 8.75 2.36
C SER A 42 10.94 7.87 2.62
N ALA A 43 10.97 7.18 3.75
CA ALA A 43 12.11 6.36 4.16
C ALA A 43 11.65 5.12 4.92
N VAL A 44 12.51 4.10 4.92
CA VAL A 44 12.40 2.96 5.84
C VAL A 44 13.35 3.23 7.00
N ILE A 45 12.81 3.34 8.21
CA ILE A 45 13.62 3.50 9.41
C ILE A 45 13.96 2.12 9.95
N LEU A 46 15.25 1.80 9.99
CA LEU A 46 15.76 0.56 10.53
C LEU A 46 16.32 0.82 11.93
N PRO A 47 16.02 -0.02 12.94
CA PRO A 47 16.69 0.08 14.22
C PRO A 47 18.17 -0.25 14.05
N THR A 48 19.05 0.52 14.69
CA THR A 48 20.49 0.27 14.76
C THR A 48 20.89 -0.07 16.19
N LEU A 49 22.03 -0.77 16.34
CA LEU A 49 22.68 -0.86 17.63
C LEU A 49 23.24 0.52 18.00
N ALA A 50 23.29 0.81 19.31
CA ALA A 50 23.92 2.00 19.87
C ALA A 50 25.42 1.79 20.07
#